data_AF-D5V6Q6-F1
#
_entry.id   AF-D5V6Q6-F1
#
_cell.length_a   1.000
_cell.length_b   1.000
_cell.length_c   1.000
_cell.angle_alpha   90.00
_cell.angle_beta   90.00
_cell.angle_gamma   90.00
#
_symmetry.space_group_name_H-M   'P 1'
#
loop_
_entity.id
_entity.type
_entity.pdbx_description
1 polymer ?
#
loop_
_entity_poly.entity_id
_entity_poly.type
_entity_poly.pdbx_seq_one_letter_code
_entity_poly.pdbx_strand_id
1 'polypeptide(L)'
;MKEIVINTGTPRNVLGHVISGAIASAVVSGAINYKKVKANEVEKKAAIKDTIKKTSQGAIATGAAIATANYLGEKGGLLKAVTALSVGAMGIYAIEVIEEQLDKKYLTNENCLLEEEINE
;
A
#
# COMPACT_ATOMS: atom_id res chain seq x y z
N MET A 1 -12.30 -34.44 -1.53
CA MET A 1 -12.94 -33.13 -1.78
C MET A 1 -12.95 -32.90 -3.27
N LYS A 2 -14.07 -32.44 -3.86
CA LYS A 2 -14.14 -32.11 -5.29
C LYS A 2 -13.18 -30.93 -5.52
N GLU A 3 -12.23 -31.05 -6.44
CA GLU A 3 -11.31 -29.96 -6.74
C GLU A 3 -12.09 -28.79 -7.35
N ILE A 4 -12.25 -27.71 -6.58
CA ILE A 4 -12.88 -26.48 -7.05
C ILE A 4 -11.81 -25.70 -7.82
N VAL A 5 -11.95 -25.66 -9.13
CA VAL A 5 -11.15 -24.80 -10.02
C VAL A 5 -12.07 -23.76 -10.59
N ILE A 6 -11.71 -22.48 -10.39
CA ILE A 6 -12.49 -21.36 -10.90
C ILE A 6 -11.78 -20.86 -12.14
N ASN A 7 -12.48 -20.77 -13.27
CA ASN A 7 -11.89 -20.17 -14.46
C ASN A 7 -11.71 -18.65 -14.27
N THR A 8 -10.49 -18.22 -13.97
CA THR A 8 -10.10 -16.81 -13.80
C THR A 8 -9.46 -16.20 -15.05
N GLY A 9 -9.51 -16.93 -16.17
CA GLY A 9 -8.83 -16.62 -17.42
C GLY A 9 -7.38 -17.12 -17.44
N THR A 10 -6.59 -16.58 -18.36
CA THR A 10 -5.17 -16.92 -18.50
C THR A 10 -4.34 -16.32 -17.36
N PRO A 11 -3.31 -17.03 -16.84
CA PRO A 11 -2.41 -16.48 -15.83
C PRO A 11 -1.75 -15.16 -16.27
N ARG A 12 -1.65 -14.21 -15.35
CA ARG A 12 -1.11 -12.86 -15.58
C ARG A 12 0.23 -12.66 -14.86
N ASN A 13 1.09 -11.77 -15.36
CA ASN A 13 2.37 -11.46 -14.70
C ASN A 13 2.14 -10.64 -13.42
N VAL A 14 2.47 -11.21 -12.25
CA VAL A 14 2.25 -10.57 -10.94
C VAL A 14 3.09 -9.30 -10.79
N LEU A 15 4.39 -9.35 -11.12
CA LEU A 15 5.30 -8.22 -10.93
C LEU A 15 4.91 -7.00 -11.79
N GLY A 16 4.53 -7.22 -13.05
CA GLY A 16 4.03 -6.15 -13.91
C GLY A 16 2.76 -5.50 -13.38
N HIS A 17 1.90 -6.27 -12.70
CA HIS A 17 0.70 -5.74 -12.05
C HIS A 17 0.99 -5.02 -10.73
N VAL A 18 2.01 -5.42 -9.98
CA VAL A 18 2.51 -4.66 -8.81
C VAL A 18 2.95 -3.26 -9.26
N ILE A 19 3.78 -3.19 -10.31
CA ILE A 19 4.33 -1.93 -10.81
C ILE A 19 3.21 -1.02 -11.34
N SER A 20 2.31 -1.57 -12.17
CA SER A 20 1.19 -0.77 -12.71
C SER A 20 0.20 -0.37 -11.62
N GLY A 21 -0.07 -1.22 -10.63
CA GLY A 21 -0.87 -0.89 -9.46
C GLY A 21 -0.27 0.27 -8.66
N ALA A 22 1.06 0.29 -8.49
CA ALA A 22 1.77 1.39 -7.85
C ALA A 22 1.58 2.70 -8.64
N ILE A 23 1.86 2.68 -9.95
CA ILE A 23 1.76 3.86 -10.81
C ILE A 23 0.33 4.40 -10.84
N ALA A 24 -0.66 3.54 -11.04
CA ALA A 24 -2.06 3.94 -11.08
C ALA A 24 -2.49 4.58 -9.76
N SER A 25 -2.15 3.97 -8.62
CA SER A 25 -2.43 4.55 -7.31
C SER A 25 -1.72 5.87 -7.10
N ALA A 26 -0.45 6.00 -7.47
CA ALA A 26 0.31 7.25 -7.35
C ALA A 26 -0.35 8.40 -8.11
N VAL A 27 -0.76 8.14 -9.36
CA VAL A 27 -1.43 9.13 -10.21
C VAL A 27 -2.77 9.54 -9.59
N VAL A 28 -3.60 8.58 -9.19
CA VAL A 28 -4.92 8.85 -8.63
C VAL A 28 -4.82 9.58 -7.30
N SER A 29 -4.03 9.06 -6.34
CA SER A 29 -3.86 9.71 -5.04
C SER A 29 -3.17 11.06 -5.16
N GLY A 30 -2.19 11.18 -6.06
CA GLY A 30 -1.50 12.44 -6.32
C GLY A 30 -2.45 13.51 -6.85
N ALA A 31 -3.31 13.18 -7.80
CA ALA A 31 -4.32 14.09 -8.33
C ALA A 31 -5.35 14.51 -7.25
N ILE A 32 -5.84 13.54 -6.46
CA ILE A 32 -6.77 13.81 -5.35
C ILE A 32 -6.11 14.73 -4.32
N ASN A 33 -4.89 14.43 -3.88
CA ASN A 33 -4.20 15.20 -2.86
C ASN A 33 -3.76 16.57 -3.36
N TYR A 34 -3.39 16.71 -4.64
CA TYR A 34 -3.14 18.02 -5.23
C TYR A 34 -4.36 18.93 -5.14
N LYS A 35 -5.56 18.41 -5.43
CA LYS A 35 -6.80 19.15 -5.29
C LYS A 35 -7.04 19.58 -3.84
N LYS A 36 -6.85 18.68 -2.88
CA LYS A 36 -7.02 18.97 -1.43
C LYS A 36 -6.04 20.03 -0.93
N VAL A 37 -4.77 19.99 -1.37
CA VAL A 37 -3.76 21.01 -1.05
C VAL A 37 -4.18 22.37 -1.59
N LYS A 38 -4.67 22.44 -2.83
CA LYS A 38 -5.15 23.70 -3.43
C LYS A 38 -6.37 24.26 -2.70
N ALA A 39 -7.19 23.39 -2.12
CA ALA A 39 -8.35 23.77 -1.30
C ALA A 39 -7.99 24.09 0.17
N ASN A 40 -6.70 24.04 0.56
CA ASN A 40 -6.23 24.16 1.95
C ASN A 40 -6.88 23.14 2.91
N GLU A 41 -7.31 21.98 2.41
CA GLU A 41 -7.91 20.90 3.21
C GLU A 41 -6.84 20.00 3.87
N VAL A 42 -5.66 19.93 3.25
CA VAL A 42 -4.53 19.14 3.74
C VAL A 42 -3.21 19.87 3.47
N GLU A 43 -2.23 19.66 4.34
CA GLU A 43 -0.87 20.18 4.12
C GLU A 43 -0.13 19.40 3.03
N LYS A 44 0.83 20.08 2.37
CA LYS A 44 1.69 19.48 1.34
C LYS A 44 2.41 18.23 1.82
N LYS A 45 2.96 18.25 3.05
CA LYS A 45 3.69 17.12 3.62
C LYS A 45 2.77 15.92 3.85
N ALA A 46 1.59 16.15 4.41
CA ALA A 46 0.56 15.12 4.58
C ALA A 46 0.08 14.54 3.24
N ALA A 47 -0.11 15.39 2.23
CA ALA A 47 -0.49 14.98 0.87
C ALA A 47 0.56 14.07 0.19
N ILE A 48 1.85 14.39 0.34
CA ILE A 48 2.94 13.56 -0.20
C ILE A 48 2.99 12.21 0.53
N LYS A 49 2.89 12.23 1.87
CA LYS A 49 2.88 11.03 2.70
C LYS A 49 1.72 10.10 2.34
N ASP A 50 0.50 10.64 2.20
CA ASP A 50 -0.66 9.84 1.78
C ASP A 50 -0.48 9.27 0.37
N THR A 51 0.07 10.06 -0.56
CA THR A 51 0.37 9.58 -1.93
C THR A 51 1.35 8.40 -1.91
N ILE A 52 2.41 8.47 -1.11
CA ILE A 52 3.40 7.37 -0.96
C ILE A 52 2.75 6.14 -0.32
N LYS A 53 1.94 6.33 0.72
CA LYS A 53 1.18 5.24 1.34
C LYS A 53 0.28 4.56 0.31
N LYS A 54 -0.56 5.33 -0.40
CA LYS A 54 -1.53 4.80 -1.37
C LYS A 54 -0.84 4.14 -2.56
N THR A 55 0.31 4.65 -2.99
CA THR A 55 1.17 4.00 -3.99
C THR A 55 1.59 2.60 -3.53
N SER A 56 2.14 2.50 -2.32
CA SER A 56 2.57 1.22 -1.73
C SER A 56 1.41 0.24 -1.57
N GLN A 57 0.28 0.71 -1.03
CA GLN A 57 -0.94 -0.09 -0.87
C GLN A 57 -1.49 -0.57 -2.22
N GLY A 58 -1.49 0.29 -3.23
CA GLY A 58 -1.90 -0.06 -4.59
C GLY A 58 -1.05 -1.16 -5.22
N ALA A 59 0.26 -1.07 -5.03
CA ALA A 59 1.22 -2.08 -5.49
C ALA A 59 0.91 -3.45 -4.85
N ILE A 60 0.77 -3.49 -3.53
CA ILE A 60 0.50 -4.71 -2.76
C ILE A 60 -0.87 -5.28 -3.11
N ALA A 61 -1.92 -4.45 -3.09
CA ALA A 61 -3.28 -4.86 -3.38
C ALA A 61 -3.39 -5.50 -4.77
N THR A 62 -2.81 -4.86 -5.78
CA THR A 62 -2.87 -5.34 -7.16
C THR A 62 -2.05 -6.63 -7.33
N GLY A 63 -0.84 -6.68 -6.76
CA GLY A 63 -0.02 -7.89 -6.79
C GLY A 63 -0.71 -9.09 -6.13
N ALA A 64 -1.26 -8.89 -4.94
CA ALA A 64 -1.95 -9.93 -4.20
C ALA A 64 -3.23 -10.39 -4.91
N ALA A 65 -4.02 -9.47 -5.47
CA ALA A 65 -5.22 -9.80 -6.23
C ALA A 65 -4.89 -10.64 -7.48
N ILE A 66 -3.84 -10.29 -8.22
CA ILE A 66 -3.43 -11.02 -9.42
C ILE A 66 -2.84 -12.39 -9.07
N ALA A 67 -2.01 -12.47 -8.02
CA ALA A 67 -1.50 -13.75 -7.53
C ALA A 67 -2.65 -14.67 -7.08
N THR A 68 -3.62 -14.12 -6.33
CA THR A 68 -4.82 -14.84 -5.90
C THR A 68 -5.62 -15.35 -7.09
N ALA A 69 -5.88 -14.49 -8.08
CA ALA A 69 -6.62 -14.87 -9.29
C ALA A 69 -5.91 -15.96 -10.09
N ASN A 70 -4.58 -15.89 -10.23
CA ASN A 70 -3.79 -16.93 -10.89
C ASN A 70 -3.92 -18.27 -10.14
N TYR A 71 -3.76 -18.27 -8.81
CA TYR A 71 -3.86 -19.49 -8.00
C TYR A 71 -5.28 -20.07 -7.97
N LEU A 72 -6.34 -19.25 -7.98
CA LEU A 72 -7.72 -19.75 -8.11
C LEU A 72 -7.97 -20.47 -9.45
N GLY A 73 -7.23 -20.09 -10.50
CA GLY A 73 -7.26 -20.74 -11.81
C GLY A 73 -6.46 -22.05 -11.89
N GLU A 74 -5.64 -22.36 -10.89
CA GLU A 74 -4.86 -23.60 -10.83
C GLU A 74 -5.66 -24.74 -10.18
N LYS A 75 -5.43 -25.97 -10.66
CA LYS A 75 -5.94 -27.18 -9.98
C LYS A 75 -5.36 -27.27 -8.56
N GLY A 76 -6.25 -27.33 -7.56
CA GLY A 76 -5.86 -27.38 -6.15
C GLY A 76 -5.28 -26.06 -5.58
N GLY A 77 -5.38 -24.95 -6.30
CA GLY A 77 -4.72 -23.69 -5.92
C GLY A 77 -5.44 -22.86 -4.83
N LEU A 78 -6.56 -23.32 -4.28
CA LEU A 78 -7.35 -22.57 -3.29
C LEU A 78 -6.54 -22.15 -2.06
N LEU A 79 -5.73 -23.05 -1.48
CA LEU A 79 -4.88 -22.70 -0.33
C LEU A 79 -3.83 -21.64 -0.69
N LYS A 80 -3.24 -21.73 -1.90
CA LYS A 80 -2.30 -20.72 -2.40
C LYS A 80 -2.99 -19.37 -2.60
N ALA A 81 -4.21 -19.38 -3.13
CA ALA A 81 -5.02 -18.17 -3.33
C ALA A 81 -5.34 -17.48 -2.00
N VAL A 82 -5.83 -18.24 -1.01
CA VAL A 82 -6.10 -17.70 0.34
C VAL A 82 -4.82 -17.16 0.97
N THR A 83 -3.71 -17.87 0.81
CA THR A 83 -2.40 -17.42 1.32
C THR A 83 -1.97 -16.11 0.67
N ALA A 84 -2.04 -16.02 -0.66
CA ALA A 84 -1.66 -14.82 -1.40
C ALA A 84 -2.51 -13.60 -1.01
N LEU A 85 -3.83 -13.79 -0.89
CA LEU A 85 -4.75 -12.75 -0.42
C LEU A 85 -4.40 -12.30 1.01
N SER A 86 -4.14 -13.26 1.90
CA SER A 86 -3.80 -13.00 3.31
C SER A 86 -2.49 -12.23 3.43
N VAL A 87 -1.46 -12.61 2.67
CA VAL A 87 -0.17 -11.89 2.62
C VAL A 87 -0.38 -10.46 2.10
N GLY A 88 -1.22 -10.27 1.07
CA GLY A 88 -1.57 -8.94 0.57
C GLY A 88 -2.25 -8.08 1.62
N ALA A 89 -3.26 -8.62 2.29
CA ALA A 89 -3.99 -7.92 3.36
C ALA A 89 -3.07 -7.57 4.54
N MET A 90 -2.23 -8.51 4.99
CA MET A 90 -1.24 -8.26 6.04
C MET A 90 -0.19 -7.24 5.61
N GLY A 91 0.23 -7.25 4.35
CA GLY A 91 1.16 -6.26 3.81
C GLY A 91 0.59 -4.85 3.85
N ILE A 92 -0.69 -4.68 3.49
CA ILE A 92 -1.38 -3.38 3.59
C ILE A 92 -1.50 -2.94 5.06
N TYR A 93 -1.88 -3.86 5.96
CA TYR A 93 -1.94 -3.57 7.40
C TYR A 93 -0.58 -3.16 7.96
N ALA A 94 0.50 -3.83 7.56
CA ALA A 94 1.85 -3.49 7.97
C ALA A 94 2.25 -2.07 7.54
N ILE A 95 1.82 -1.61 6.35
CA ILE A 95 2.05 -0.23 5.90
C ILE A 95 1.35 0.78 6.82
N GLU A 96 0.09 0.54 7.21
CA GLU A 96 -0.63 1.42 8.14
C GLU A 96 0.05 1.44 9.52
N VAL A 97 0.46 0.28 10.04
CA VAL A 97 1.18 0.21 11.33
C VAL A 97 2.52 0.93 11.26
N ILE A 98 3.31 0.74 10.20
CA ILE A 98 4.59 1.43 10.01
C ILE A 98 4.38 2.95 9.98
N GLU A 99 3.32 3.40 9.31
CA GLU A 99 2.99 4.82 9.24
C GLU A 99 2.63 5.39 10.62
N GLU A 100 1.78 4.72 11.39
CA GLU A 100 1.43 5.14 12.75
C GLU A 100 2.66 5.23 13.66
N GLN A 101 3.60 4.28 13.53
CA GLN A 101 4.83 4.27 14.31
C GLN A 101 5.78 5.40 13.88
N LEU A 102 5.85 5.70 12.58
CA LEU A 102 6.61 6.83 12.06
C LEU A 102 6.04 8.15 12.60
N ASP A 103 4.72 8.34 12.55
CA ASP A 103 4.07 9.55 13.06
C ASP A 103 4.32 9.74 14.55
N LYS A 104 4.18 8.68 15.36
CA LYS A 104 4.52 8.72 16.79
C LYS A 104 5.97 9.14 17.02
N LYS A 105 6.93 8.59 16.25
CA LYS A 105 8.35 8.93 16.40
C LYS A 105 8.64 10.38 16.01
N TYR A 106 8.00 10.89 14.96
CA TYR A 106 8.14 12.30 14.59
C TYR A 106 7.56 13.24 15.65
N LEU A 107 6.40 12.93 16.22
CA LEU A 107 5.80 13.70 17.32
C LEU A 107 6.69 13.67 18.58
N THR A 108 7.30 12.53 18.90
CA THR A 108 8.23 12.44 20.03
C THR A 108 9.51 13.24 19.79
N ASN A 109 10.02 13.27 18.56
CA ASN A 109 11.21 14.05 18.22
C ASN A 109 10.96 15.56 18.15
N GLU A 110 9.76 16.01 17.75
CA GLU A 110 9.38 17.43 17.82
C GLU A 110 9.20 17.93 19.27
N ASN A 111 8.89 17.03 20.22
CA ASN A 111 8.80 17.36 21.64
C ASN A 111 10.16 17.37 22.37
N CYS A 112 11.25 17.06 21.68
CA CYS A 112 12.59 17.30 22.21
C CYS A 112 12.92 18.77 21.89
N LEU A 113 12.71 19.67 22.86
CA LEU A 113 13.32 21.00 22.79
C LEU A 113 14.81 20.77 22.54
N LEU A 114 15.29 21.20 21.37
CA LEU A 114 16.72 21.36 21.15
C LEU A 114 17.14 22.32 22.25
N GLU A 115 17.84 21.82 23.28
CA GLU A 115 18.57 22.68 24.20
C GLU A 115 19.36 23.62 23.32
N GLU A 116 19.01 24.91 23.40
CA GLU A 116 19.72 25.98 22.74
C GLU A 116 21.19 25.78 23.06
N GLU A 117 22.02 25.62 22.02
CA GLU A 117 23.46 25.86 22.16
C GLU A 117 23.62 27.36 22.48
N ILE A 118 23.40 27.71 23.74
CA ILE A 118 23.97 28.88 24.38
C ILE A 118 25.42 28.49 24.61
N ASN A 119 26.28 28.85 23.67
CA ASN A 119 27.69 29.05 23.98
C ASN A 119 28.08 30.44 23.47
N GLU A 120 28.33 31.31 24.46
CA GLU A 120 29.04 32.59 24.39
C GLU A 120 30.32 32.55 23.53
#